data_AF-A0A2E5GU37-F1
#
_entry.id   AF-A0A2E5GU37-F1
#
_cell.length_a   1.000
_cell.length_b   1.000
_cell.length_c   1.000
_cell.angle_alpha   90.00
_cell.angle_beta   90.00
_cell.angle_gamma   90.00
#
_symmetry.space_group_name_H-M   'P 1'
#
loop_
_entity.id
_entity.type
_entity.pdbx_description
1 polymer ?
#
loop_
_entity_poly.entity_id
_entity_poly.type
_entity_poly.pdbx_seq_one_letter_code
_entity_poly.pdbx_strand_id
1 'polypeptide(L)'
;MQEYGFLSVIPPLIAIFLAIRTKQVFISLLTGIFIGWLIIGKWNILSGVLLTIDGIVNVFQDPGNTRVIIFTFLVGSLITFIQVSGGVAGFVNSVKKYFNSDENRINRSRKKAQIFAAFTGMIIFVESNISALTVGTIFRPIFDKLKISREKLAYIADSTSAPSKLLIPFNGWGAFIMGLLLTQGIDNPFLGLINAMPYNFYPILVIIVLFYFIMSGKDIGTMKSAEIRTKKGKVFNEGSLPMISDEITIIKTKKGIKENSLNMFIPLGSMILIMPFMLLYTGYSTELNDNSFFGIIGNASGSKSVLYSIFFAIIISSFYYVIKKIMTIREIINNTLKGMSGMISMAVLILLAFAIGNLCNELGTGQYVSESLKGIISPKFIPVLLFLSSCFISFSTGTSWGTFAIMIAIAVPIS
;
A
#
# COMPACT_ATOMS: atom_id res chain seq x y z
N MET A 1 -18.36 -2.48 34.55
CA MET A 1 -18.42 -2.02 33.16
C MET A 1 -19.61 -2.72 32.52
N GLN A 2 -20.80 -2.11 32.53
CA GLN A 2 -21.90 -2.61 31.70
C GLN A 2 -21.64 -2.05 30.30
N GLU A 3 -21.05 -2.90 29.48
CA GLU A 3 -20.59 -2.61 28.13
C GLU A 3 -21.76 -2.20 27.23
N TYR A 4 -21.51 -1.30 26.28
CA TYR A 4 -22.47 -0.81 25.29
C TYR A 4 -23.19 -1.93 24.51
N GLY A 5 -22.76 -3.20 24.65
CA GLY A 5 -23.44 -4.36 24.12
C GLY A 5 -23.53 -4.27 22.61
N PHE A 6 -24.71 -4.54 22.06
CA PHE A 6 -24.96 -4.42 20.62
C PHE A 6 -24.69 -3.01 20.06
N LEU A 7 -24.84 -1.96 20.87
CA LEU A 7 -24.58 -0.59 20.44
C LEU A 7 -23.11 -0.37 20.06
N SER A 8 -22.18 -1.15 20.62
CA SER A 8 -20.75 -1.08 20.27
C SER A 8 -20.47 -1.43 18.79
N VAL A 9 -21.31 -2.29 18.20
CA VAL A 9 -21.13 -2.80 16.83
C VAL A 9 -21.79 -1.90 15.78
N ILE A 10 -22.69 -1.00 16.20
CA ILE A 10 -23.42 -0.11 15.29
C ILE A 10 -22.47 0.80 14.49
N PRO A 11 -21.51 1.51 15.10
CA PRO A 11 -20.57 2.38 14.38
C PRO A 11 -19.82 1.70 13.22
N PRO A 12 -19.14 0.55 13.42
CA PRO A 12 -18.44 -0.12 12.34
C PRO A 12 -19.39 -0.71 11.28
N LEU A 13 -20.57 -1.22 11.66
CA LEU A 13 -21.55 -1.71 10.69
C LEU A 13 -22.09 -0.60 9.79
N ILE A 14 -22.36 0.58 10.35
CA ILE A 14 -22.79 1.74 9.56
C ILE A 14 -21.67 2.21 8.66
N ALA A 15 -20.42 2.25 9.13
CA ALA A 15 -19.28 2.58 8.29
C ALA A 15 -19.16 1.61 7.09
N ILE A 16 -19.28 0.30 7.33
CA ILE A 16 -19.27 -0.71 6.25
C ILE A 16 -20.45 -0.48 5.29
N PHE A 17 -21.67 -0.38 5.82
CA PHE A 17 -22.89 -0.23 5.02
C PHE A 17 -22.86 1.02 4.14
N LEU A 18 -22.47 2.16 4.71
CA LEU A 18 -22.34 3.40 3.97
C LEU A 18 -21.20 3.33 2.96
N ALA A 19 -20.08 2.68 3.28
CA ALA A 19 -18.97 2.54 2.35
C ALA A 19 -19.40 1.79 1.09
N ILE A 20 -20.24 0.76 1.26
CA ILE A 20 -20.84 -0.01 0.18
C ILE A 20 -21.84 0.84 -0.61
N ARG A 21 -22.80 1.48 0.08
CA ARG A 21 -23.92 2.18 -0.56
C ARG A 21 -23.49 3.47 -1.26
N THR A 22 -22.66 4.27 -0.59
CA THR A 22 -22.27 5.61 -1.06
C THR A 22 -21.07 5.55 -1.99
N LYS A 23 -20.28 4.47 -1.94
CA LYS A 23 -18.96 4.35 -2.58
C LYS A 23 -17.98 5.45 -2.13
N GLN A 24 -18.21 6.04 -0.95
CA GLN A 24 -17.42 7.15 -0.39
C GLN A 24 -16.88 6.76 0.99
N VAL A 25 -15.61 6.33 1.04
CA VAL A 25 -14.99 5.82 2.27
C VAL A 25 -14.89 6.87 3.37
N PHE A 26 -14.51 8.11 3.03
CA PHE A 26 -14.34 9.20 3.99
C PHE A 26 -15.63 9.52 4.75
N ILE A 27 -16.74 9.68 4.01
CA ILE A 27 -18.05 9.96 4.58
C ILE A 27 -18.47 8.81 5.47
N SER A 28 -18.24 7.58 5.02
CA SER A 28 -18.67 6.38 5.73
C SER A 28 -17.94 6.20 7.06
N LEU A 29 -16.62 6.40 7.08
CA LEU A 29 -15.84 6.40 8.32
C LEU A 29 -16.25 7.54 9.25
N LEU A 30 -16.37 8.77 8.73
CA LEU A 30 -16.75 9.92 9.55
C LEU A 30 -18.14 9.74 10.18
N THR A 31 -19.12 9.23 9.43
CA THR A 31 -20.45 8.93 9.96
C THR A 31 -20.42 7.80 10.99
N GLY A 32 -19.63 6.74 10.76
CA GLY A 32 -19.43 5.68 11.75
C GLY A 32 -18.87 6.25 13.05
N ILE A 33 -17.78 7.03 12.96
CA ILE A 33 -17.15 7.68 14.12
C ILE A 33 -18.14 8.57 14.85
N PHE A 34 -18.87 9.41 14.11
CA PHE A 34 -19.88 10.31 14.68
C PHE A 34 -20.95 9.54 15.45
N ILE A 35 -21.46 8.44 14.90
CA ILE A 35 -22.50 7.64 15.56
C ILE A 35 -21.97 6.98 16.84
N GLY A 36 -20.72 6.51 16.87
CA GLY A 36 -20.18 5.94 18.10
C GLY A 36 -19.99 6.96 19.21
N TRP A 37 -19.49 8.16 18.88
CA TRP A 37 -19.40 9.25 19.86
C TRP A 37 -20.77 9.81 20.26
N LEU A 38 -21.77 9.73 19.38
CA LEU A 38 -23.16 10.04 19.71
C LEU A 38 -23.73 9.05 20.73
N ILE A 39 -23.40 7.76 20.60
CA ILE A 39 -23.78 6.72 21.57
C ILE A 39 -23.13 7.00 22.93
N ILE A 40 -21.82 7.28 22.96
CA ILE A 40 -21.07 7.64 24.19
C ILE A 40 -21.63 8.93 24.82
N GLY A 41 -21.95 9.92 23.98
CA GLY A 41 -22.59 11.18 24.35
C GLY A 41 -24.07 11.07 24.73
N LYS A 42 -24.59 9.85 24.97
CA LYS A 42 -25.98 9.57 25.37
C LYS A 42 -27.02 10.17 24.41
N TRP A 43 -26.74 10.10 23.11
CA TRP A 43 -27.59 10.61 22.02
C TRP A 43 -27.77 12.13 21.98
N ASN A 44 -26.97 12.90 22.73
CA ASN A 44 -26.93 14.34 22.59
C ASN A 44 -26.10 14.72 21.35
N ILE A 45 -26.75 15.36 20.37
CA ILE A 45 -26.12 15.72 19.09
C ILE A 45 -24.92 16.66 19.28
N LEU A 46 -25.07 17.68 20.13
CA LEU A 46 -24.01 18.67 20.35
C LEU A 46 -22.80 18.01 21.01
N SER A 47 -23.03 17.21 22.06
CA SER A 47 -21.97 16.43 22.69
C SER A 47 -21.33 15.43 21.72
N GLY A 48 -22.13 14.74 20.91
CA GLY A 48 -21.64 13.81 19.90
C GLY A 48 -20.73 14.48 18.86
N VAL A 49 -21.06 15.68 18.40
CA VAL A 49 -20.19 16.46 17.49
C VAL A 49 -18.87 16.82 18.17
N LEU A 50 -18.91 17.35 19.39
CA LEU A 50 -17.70 17.75 20.13
C LEU A 50 -16.79 16.55 20.41
N LEU A 51 -17.37 15.45 20.92
CA LEU A 51 -16.65 14.20 21.17
C LEU A 51 -16.08 13.58 19.89
N THR A 52 -16.75 13.74 18.75
CA THR A 52 -16.23 13.29 17.45
C THR A 52 -14.98 14.06 17.05
N ILE A 53 -15.01 15.39 17.22
CA ILE A 53 -13.85 16.25 16.94
C ILE A 53 -12.70 15.86 17.87
N ASP A 54 -12.97 15.75 19.16
CA ASP A 54 -11.97 15.36 20.17
C ASP A 54 -11.41 13.96 19.88
N GLY A 55 -12.26 12.99 19.53
CA GLY A 55 -11.85 11.64 19.16
C GLY A 55 -10.89 11.60 17.95
N ILE A 56 -11.12 12.45 16.95
CA ILE A 56 -10.20 12.59 15.80
C ILE A 56 -8.88 13.24 16.24
N VAL A 57 -8.93 14.28 17.08
CA VAL A 57 -7.72 14.95 17.60
C VAL A 57 -6.91 14.00 18.49
N ASN A 58 -7.58 13.18 19.30
CA ASN A 58 -6.95 12.24 20.22
C ASN A 58 -6.13 11.16 19.51
N VAL A 59 -6.36 10.90 18.21
CA VAL A 59 -5.48 10.05 17.41
C VAL A 59 -4.03 10.53 17.45
N PHE A 60 -3.80 11.84 17.51
CA PHE A 60 -2.46 12.42 17.56
C PHE A 60 -1.79 12.34 18.93
N GLN A 61 -2.52 11.95 19.99
CA GLN A 61 -1.93 11.72 21.30
C GLN A 61 -1.08 10.45 21.32
N ASP A 62 -1.42 9.45 20.49
CA ASP A 62 -0.59 8.27 20.32
C ASP A 62 0.62 8.60 19.42
N PRO A 63 1.87 8.45 19.92
CA PRO A 63 3.04 8.74 19.12
C PRO A 63 3.23 7.75 17.96
N GLY A 64 2.70 6.53 18.04
CA GLY A 64 2.75 5.55 16.95
C GLY A 64 1.92 5.99 15.74
N ASN A 65 0.66 6.34 15.98
CA ASN A 65 -0.30 6.85 15.00
C ASN A 65 0.24 8.10 14.32
N THR A 66 0.72 9.05 15.11
CA THR A 66 1.30 10.30 14.60
C THR A 66 2.49 10.04 13.68
N ARG A 67 3.40 9.13 14.07
CA ARG A 67 4.56 8.76 13.24
C ARG A 67 4.13 8.14 11.91
N VAL A 68 3.10 7.30 11.91
CA VAL A 68 2.58 6.67 10.68
C VAL A 68 1.97 7.72 9.75
N ILE A 69 1.18 8.66 10.28
CA ILE A 69 0.60 9.77 9.49
C ILE A 69 1.72 10.63 8.87
N ILE A 70 2.74 11.00 9.66
CA ILE A 70 3.89 11.78 9.16
C ILE A 70 4.66 10.98 8.09
N PHE A 71 4.89 9.70 8.33
CA PHE A 71 5.55 8.81 7.37
C PHE A 71 4.80 8.79 6.03
N THR A 72 3.46 8.69 6.04
CA THR A 72 2.64 8.73 4.82
C THR A 72 2.89 10.00 4.00
N PHE A 73 3.00 11.15 4.65
CA PHE A 73 3.35 12.41 3.97
C PHE A 73 4.75 12.37 3.35
N LEU A 74 5.75 11.89 4.10
CA LEU A 74 7.14 11.83 3.63
C LEU A 74 7.35 10.83 2.49
N VAL A 75 6.59 9.74 2.44
CA VAL A 75 6.58 8.81 1.30
C VAL A 75 6.22 9.56 0.00
N GLY A 76 5.26 10.48 0.06
CA GLY A 76 4.90 11.33 -1.07
C GLY A 76 6.05 12.19 -1.59
N SER A 77 6.88 12.70 -0.68
CA SER A 77 8.10 13.45 -1.01
C SER A 77 9.13 12.59 -1.73
N LEU A 78 9.40 11.38 -1.20
CA LEU A 78 10.34 10.43 -1.81
C LEU A 78 9.88 10.01 -3.22
N ILE A 79 8.58 9.75 -3.38
CA ILE A 79 7.93 9.47 -4.67
C ILE A 79 8.16 10.62 -5.65
N THR A 80 7.90 11.86 -5.22
CA THR A 80 8.07 13.05 -6.06
C THR A 80 9.52 13.23 -6.49
N PHE A 81 10.47 12.96 -5.60
CA PHE A 81 11.90 13.00 -5.92
C PHE A 81 12.27 12.02 -7.03
N ILE A 82 11.80 10.78 -6.95
CA ILE A 82 12.05 9.74 -7.96
C ILE A 82 11.47 10.13 -9.33
N GLN A 83 10.29 10.73 -9.34
CA GLN A 83 9.64 11.20 -10.57
C GLN A 83 10.36 12.40 -11.19
N VAL A 84 10.58 13.48 -10.42
CA VAL A 84 11.16 14.74 -10.91
C VAL A 84 12.62 14.56 -11.35
N SER A 85 13.39 13.72 -10.65
CA SER A 85 14.80 13.47 -10.95
C SER A 85 15.03 12.66 -12.23
N GLY A 86 13.97 12.20 -12.91
CA GLY A 86 14.09 11.33 -14.08
C GLY A 86 14.58 9.93 -13.73
N GLY A 87 14.43 9.52 -12.46
CA GLY A 87 14.81 8.19 -11.99
C GLY A 87 14.00 7.09 -12.68
N VAL A 88 12.68 7.29 -12.79
CA VAL A 88 11.79 6.36 -13.52
C VAL A 88 12.20 6.25 -14.98
N ALA A 89 12.41 7.38 -15.67
CA ALA A 89 12.82 7.42 -17.07
C ALA A 89 14.22 6.80 -17.31
N GLY A 90 15.17 7.06 -16.41
CA GLY A 90 16.49 6.45 -16.47
C GLY A 90 16.44 4.93 -16.30
N PHE A 91 15.61 4.46 -15.38
CA PHE A 91 15.35 3.04 -15.20
C PHE A 91 14.68 2.41 -16.43
N VAL A 92 13.69 3.08 -17.04
CA VAL A 92 13.08 2.68 -18.32
C VAL A 92 14.15 2.45 -19.39
N ASN A 93 15.07 3.39 -19.56
CA ASN A 93 16.10 3.31 -20.59
C ASN A 93 17.13 2.21 -20.32
N SER A 94 17.51 2.01 -19.07
CA SER A 94 18.41 0.91 -18.68
C SER A 94 17.80 -0.46 -19.03
N VAL A 95 16.49 -0.63 -18.79
CA VAL A 95 15.76 -1.85 -19.15
C VAL A 95 15.68 -2.01 -20.68
N LYS A 96 15.32 -0.97 -21.44
CA LYS A 96 15.24 -1.03 -22.92
C LYS A 96 16.56 -1.49 -23.57
N LYS A 97 17.72 -1.01 -23.09
CA LYS A 97 19.04 -1.41 -23.59
C LYS A 97 19.32 -2.91 -23.43
N TYR A 98 18.74 -3.54 -22.40
CA TYR A 98 18.91 -4.97 -22.12
C TYR A 98 18.11 -5.87 -23.09
N PHE A 99 17.10 -5.31 -23.79
CA PHE A 99 16.21 -6.02 -24.71
C PHE A 99 16.53 -5.82 -26.20
N ASN A 100 17.79 -5.47 -26.54
CA ASN A 100 18.25 -5.40 -27.94
C ASN A 100 17.99 -6.72 -28.67
N SER A 101 17.27 -6.61 -29.79
CA SER A 101 16.50 -7.70 -30.39
C SER A 101 17.20 -8.23 -31.63
N ASP A 102 17.68 -9.47 -31.53
CA ASP A 102 18.03 -10.32 -32.66
C ASP A 102 16.83 -11.23 -32.95
N GLU A 103 16.34 -11.29 -34.20
CA GLU A 103 15.05 -11.91 -34.57
C GLU A 103 14.98 -13.42 -34.27
N ASN A 104 16.11 -14.11 -34.21
CA ASN A 104 16.14 -15.55 -33.94
C ASN A 104 15.90 -15.93 -32.46
N ARG A 105 15.77 -14.96 -31.54
CA ARG A 105 15.55 -15.20 -30.10
C ARG A 105 14.16 -14.80 -29.58
N ILE A 106 13.20 -14.50 -30.47
CA ILE A 106 11.89 -13.89 -30.13
C ILE A 106 11.14 -14.65 -29.02
N ASN A 107 11.07 -15.99 -29.05
CA ASN A 107 10.29 -16.74 -28.06
C ASN A 107 10.93 -16.75 -26.66
N ARG A 108 12.26 -16.86 -26.56
CA ARG A 108 13.00 -16.64 -25.30
C ARG A 108 12.88 -15.18 -24.84
N SER A 109 12.83 -14.23 -25.79
CA SER A 109 12.65 -12.81 -25.51
C SER A 109 11.27 -12.50 -24.91
N ARG A 110 10.18 -13.14 -25.38
CA ARG A 110 8.83 -12.98 -24.81
C ARG A 110 8.76 -13.37 -23.34
N LYS A 111 9.31 -14.53 -22.97
CA LYS A 111 9.35 -14.97 -21.56
C LYS A 111 10.21 -14.04 -20.72
N LYS A 112 11.41 -13.68 -21.21
CA LYS A 112 12.30 -12.74 -20.52
C LYS A 112 11.65 -11.38 -20.29
N ALA A 113 10.96 -10.82 -21.29
CA ALA A 113 10.28 -9.53 -21.16
C ALA A 113 9.18 -9.56 -20.10
N GLN A 114 8.37 -10.62 -20.05
CA GLN A 114 7.34 -10.80 -19.02
C GLN A 114 7.93 -10.98 -17.63
N ILE A 115 8.99 -11.79 -17.50
CA ILE A 115 9.71 -11.98 -16.23
C ILE A 115 10.31 -10.66 -15.74
N PHE A 116 10.95 -9.89 -16.62
CA PHE A 116 11.48 -8.57 -16.28
C PHE A 116 10.39 -7.58 -15.91
N ALA A 117 9.24 -7.59 -16.62
CA ALA A 117 8.09 -6.76 -16.28
C ALA A 117 7.58 -7.09 -14.87
N ALA A 118 7.44 -8.39 -14.55
CA ALA A 118 7.01 -8.85 -13.24
C ALA A 118 8.00 -8.45 -12.13
N PHE A 119 9.30 -8.75 -12.29
CA PHE A 119 10.32 -8.35 -11.32
C PHE A 119 10.42 -6.83 -11.17
N THR A 120 10.25 -6.08 -12.26
CA THR A 120 10.22 -4.61 -12.19
C THR A 120 9.09 -4.14 -11.28
N GLY A 121 7.87 -4.65 -11.46
CA GLY A 121 6.75 -4.29 -10.59
C GLY A 121 7.01 -4.63 -9.12
N MET A 122 7.58 -5.81 -8.87
CA MET A 122 7.93 -6.26 -7.51
C MET A 122 9.05 -5.44 -6.87
N ILE A 123 10.09 -5.05 -7.62
CA ILE A 123 11.22 -4.25 -7.11
C ILE A 123 10.79 -2.81 -6.80
N ILE A 124 9.84 -2.27 -7.57
CA ILE A 124 9.25 -0.95 -7.29
C ILE A 124 8.16 -1.12 -6.23
N PHE A 125 8.54 -1.52 -5.01
CA PHE A 125 7.59 -1.82 -3.93
C PHE A 125 7.15 -0.60 -3.10
N VAL A 126 7.55 0.60 -3.52
CA VAL A 126 7.37 1.83 -2.74
C VAL A 126 5.91 2.25 -2.73
N GLU A 127 5.27 2.18 -3.91
CA GLU A 127 3.88 2.56 -4.09
C GLU A 127 3.28 1.78 -5.28
N SER A 128 2.02 1.34 -5.13
CA SER A 128 1.33 0.45 -6.06
C SER A 128 1.06 1.09 -7.41
N ASN A 129 0.62 2.34 -7.45
CA ASN A 129 0.34 3.06 -8.70
C ASN A 129 1.62 3.35 -9.49
N ILE A 130 2.70 3.80 -8.83
CA ILE A 130 4.01 4.01 -9.49
C ILE A 130 4.53 2.72 -10.08
N SER A 131 4.43 1.62 -9.34
CA SER A 131 4.83 0.30 -9.81
C SER A 131 4.06 -0.09 -11.08
N ALA A 132 2.73 -0.04 -11.05
CA ALA A 132 1.88 -0.39 -12.20
C ALA A 132 2.13 0.52 -13.42
N LEU A 133 2.23 1.84 -13.19
CA LEU A 133 2.50 2.82 -14.24
C LEU A 133 3.89 2.65 -14.85
N THR A 134 4.89 2.41 -14.01
CA THR A 134 6.28 2.21 -14.47
C THR A 134 6.37 0.95 -15.32
N VAL A 135 5.78 -0.16 -14.87
CA VAL A 135 5.72 -1.40 -15.67
C VAL A 135 4.97 -1.15 -16.98
N GLY A 136 3.79 -0.53 -16.92
CA GLY A 136 3.00 -0.22 -18.11
C GLY A 136 3.74 0.65 -19.13
N THR A 137 4.40 1.71 -18.68
CA THR A 137 5.10 2.68 -19.55
C THR A 137 6.40 2.11 -20.12
N ILE A 138 7.17 1.36 -19.32
CA ILE A 138 8.43 0.73 -19.74
C ILE A 138 8.17 -0.36 -20.77
N PHE A 139 7.27 -1.28 -20.42
CA PHE A 139 7.17 -2.55 -21.11
C PHE A 139 6.15 -2.52 -22.24
N ARG A 140 5.24 -1.54 -22.31
CA ARG A 140 4.32 -1.40 -23.47
C ARG A 140 5.05 -1.42 -24.83
N PRO A 141 6.06 -0.58 -25.10
CA PRO A 141 6.76 -0.63 -26.39
C PRO A 141 7.52 -1.95 -26.61
N ILE A 142 8.01 -2.59 -25.54
CA ILE A 142 8.70 -3.89 -25.62
C ILE A 142 7.71 -5.01 -25.95
N PHE A 143 6.55 -5.01 -25.30
CA PHE A 143 5.48 -5.98 -25.51
C PHE A 143 4.87 -5.83 -26.91
N ASP A 144 4.63 -4.60 -27.36
CA ASP A 144 4.15 -4.31 -28.71
C ASP A 144 5.15 -4.85 -29.76
N LYS A 145 6.46 -4.58 -29.60
CA LYS A 145 7.51 -5.12 -30.49
C LYS A 145 7.56 -6.65 -30.49
N LEU A 146 7.37 -7.27 -29.33
CA LEU A 146 7.37 -8.72 -29.16
C LEU A 146 6.02 -9.37 -29.50
N LYS A 147 5.00 -8.61 -29.93
CA LYS A 147 3.63 -9.05 -30.20
C LYS A 147 2.97 -9.75 -29.00
N ILE A 148 3.20 -9.25 -27.79
CA ILE A 148 2.52 -9.67 -26.56
C ILE A 148 1.35 -8.71 -26.31
N SER A 149 0.20 -9.25 -25.95
CA SER A 149 -1.03 -8.47 -25.73
C SER A 149 -0.87 -7.46 -24.59
N ARG A 150 -1.53 -6.29 -24.74
CA ARG A 150 -1.52 -5.23 -23.72
C ARG A 150 -2.31 -5.63 -22.48
N GLU A 151 -3.30 -6.51 -22.63
CA GLU A 151 -4.04 -7.14 -21.54
C GLU A 151 -3.12 -7.96 -20.65
N LYS A 152 -2.19 -8.71 -21.24
CA LYS A 152 -1.19 -9.48 -20.49
C LYS A 152 -0.21 -8.57 -19.75
N LEU A 153 0.20 -7.47 -20.38
CA LEU A 153 0.99 -6.43 -19.70
C LEU A 153 0.24 -5.84 -18.51
N ALA A 154 -1.04 -5.50 -18.69
CA ALA A 154 -1.87 -4.96 -17.61
C ALA A 154 -2.02 -5.97 -16.46
N TYR A 155 -2.23 -7.25 -16.78
CA TYR A 155 -2.29 -8.32 -15.78
C TYR A 155 -0.98 -8.47 -15.00
N ILE A 156 0.18 -8.42 -15.68
CA ILE A 156 1.49 -8.45 -15.02
C ILE A 156 1.69 -7.21 -14.13
N ALA A 157 1.38 -6.03 -14.65
CA ALA A 157 1.52 -4.77 -13.93
C ALA A 157 0.66 -4.74 -12.67
N ASP A 158 -0.59 -5.18 -12.76
CA ASP A 158 -1.52 -5.23 -11.63
C ASP A 158 -1.09 -6.29 -10.60
N SER A 159 -0.85 -7.54 -11.04
CA SER A 159 -0.47 -8.66 -10.17
C SER A 159 0.84 -8.45 -9.40
N THR A 160 1.74 -7.63 -9.94
CA THR A 160 3.02 -7.28 -9.30
C THR A 160 3.01 -5.93 -8.59
N SER A 161 1.91 -5.18 -8.64
CA SER A 161 1.75 -3.91 -7.94
C SER A 161 1.36 -4.12 -6.48
N ALA A 162 0.08 -4.13 -6.13
CA ALA A 162 -0.39 -4.25 -4.75
C ALA A 162 -0.05 -5.61 -4.09
N PRO A 163 -0.18 -6.77 -4.76
CA PRO A 163 0.11 -8.06 -4.12
C PRO A 163 1.54 -8.20 -3.61
N SER A 164 2.54 -7.81 -4.41
CA SER A 164 3.95 -7.90 -4.02
C SER A 164 4.29 -7.05 -2.80
N LYS A 165 3.63 -5.89 -2.66
CA LYS A 165 3.87 -4.92 -1.59
C LYS A 165 3.34 -5.39 -0.25
N LEU A 166 2.25 -6.17 -0.25
CA LEU A 166 1.76 -6.82 0.97
C LEU A 166 2.69 -7.91 1.51
N LEU A 167 3.58 -8.45 0.68
CA LEU A 167 4.56 -9.47 1.08
C LEU A 167 5.91 -8.88 1.51
N ILE A 168 6.11 -7.57 1.36
CA ILE A 168 7.34 -6.87 1.74
C ILE A 168 6.97 -5.84 2.80
N PRO A 169 7.32 -6.06 4.08
CA PRO A 169 6.86 -5.20 5.18
C PRO A 169 7.55 -3.83 5.18
N PHE A 170 8.63 -3.70 4.40
CA PHE A 170 9.52 -2.55 4.40
C PHE A 170 9.05 -1.43 3.44
N ASN A 171 7.76 -1.11 3.43
CA ASN A 171 7.17 -0.13 2.51
C ASN A 171 5.99 0.65 3.10
N GLY A 172 5.33 1.46 2.26
CA GLY A 172 4.17 2.25 2.64
C GLY A 172 3.01 1.44 3.23
N TRP A 173 2.75 0.24 2.68
CA TRP A 173 1.71 -0.67 3.16
C TRP A 173 2.07 -1.30 4.51
N GLY A 174 3.31 -1.72 4.69
CA GLY A 174 3.75 -2.28 5.96
C GLY A 174 3.64 -1.28 7.11
N ALA A 175 4.07 -0.04 6.89
CA ALA A 175 3.93 1.03 7.89
C ALA A 175 2.46 1.33 8.23
N PHE A 176 1.59 1.33 7.23
CA PHE A 176 0.15 1.52 7.42
C PHE A 176 -0.49 0.40 8.23
N ILE A 177 -0.24 -0.86 7.86
CA ILE A 177 -0.77 -2.01 8.59
C ILE A 177 -0.21 -2.02 10.02
N MET A 178 1.09 -1.74 10.21
CA MET A 178 1.67 -1.64 11.55
C MET A 178 1.01 -0.55 12.39
N GLY A 179 0.71 0.61 11.81
CA GLY A 179 -0.06 1.65 12.49
C GLY A 179 -1.44 1.17 12.92
N LEU A 180 -2.15 0.47 12.02
CA LEU A 180 -3.45 -0.09 12.35
C LEU A 180 -3.32 -1.13 13.47
N LEU A 181 -2.36 -2.06 13.40
CA LEU A 181 -2.14 -3.06 14.46
C LEU A 181 -1.83 -2.41 15.81
N LEU A 182 -1.04 -1.33 15.86
CA LEU A 182 -0.79 -0.57 17.09
C LEU A 182 -2.08 -0.03 17.70
N THR A 183 -2.97 0.55 16.89
CA THR A 183 -4.27 1.03 17.40
C THR A 183 -5.14 -0.08 17.97
N GLN A 184 -4.94 -1.32 17.55
CA GLN A 184 -5.69 -2.46 18.04
C GLN A 184 -5.02 -3.12 19.26
N GLY A 185 -4.01 -2.49 19.86
CA GLY A 185 -3.34 -2.99 21.07
C GLY A 185 -2.31 -4.09 20.81
N ILE A 186 -1.84 -4.26 19.56
CA ILE A 186 -0.74 -5.19 19.27
C ILE A 186 0.58 -4.54 19.67
N ASP A 187 1.17 -5.00 20.78
CA ASP A 187 2.42 -4.47 21.36
C ASP A 187 3.59 -4.45 20.36
N ASN A 188 3.75 -5.53 19.60
CA ASN A 188 4.73 -5.59 18.51
C ASN A 188 4.06 -5.73 17.13
N PRO A 189 3.72 -4.61 16.48
CA PRO A 189 3.05 -4.62 15.18
C PRO A 189 3.95 -5.15 14.05
N PHE A 190 5.28 -5.03 14.19
CA PHE A 190 6.22 -5.51 13.19
C PHE A 190 6.26 -7.04 13.18
N LEU A 191 6.44 -7.66 14.35
CA LEU A 191 6.36 -9.12 14.48
C LEU A 191 4.97 -9.64 14.11
N GLY A 192 3.90 -8.96 14.54
CA GLY A 192 2.54 -9.29 14.15
C GLY A 192 2.37 -9.33 12.63
N LEU A 193 2.88 -8.29 11.94
CA LEU A 193 2.88 -8.24 10.48
C LEU A 193 3.67 -9.38 9.84
N ILE A 194 4.89 -9.65 10.32
CA ILE A 194 5.74 -10.75 9.82
C ILE A 194 5.04 -12.11 9.99
N ASN A 195 4.46 -12.37 11.17
CA ASN A 195 3.75 -13.61 11.46
C ASN A 195 2.47 -13.76 10.64
N ALA A 196 1.84 -12.65 10.24
CA ALA A 196 0.69 -12.65 9.35
C ALA A 196 1.06 -12.88 7.87
N MET A 197 2.31 -12.64 7.46
CA MET A 197 2.72 -12.72 6.05
C MET A 197 2.47 -14.08 5.38
N PRO A 198 2.77 -15.24 6.02
CA PRO A 198 2.49 -16.55 5.43
C PRO A 198 1.01 -16.79 5.14
N TYR A 199 0.12 -16.08 5.85
CA TYR A 199 -1.33 -16.18 5.71
C TYR A 199 -1.91 -15.23 4.65
N ASN A 200 -1.08 -14.44 3.97
CA ASN A 200 -1.47 -13.64 2.81
C ASN A 200 -1.64 -14.52 1.56
N PHE A 201 -2.59 -15.46 1.62
CA PHE A 201 -2.81 -16.47 0.58
C PHE A 201 -3.10 -15.85 -0.79
N TYR A 202 -3.93 -14.81 -0.86
CA TYR A 202 -4.26 -14.19 -2.14
C TYR A 202 -3.02 -13.57 -2.82
N PRO A 203 -2.24 -12.68 -2.18
CA PRO A 203 -1.02 -12.18 -2.80
C PRO A 203 -0.01 -13.27 -3.20
N ILE A 204 0.18 -14.28 -2.35
CA ILE A 204 1.09 -15.40 -2.62
C ILE A 204 0.63 -16.17 -3.86
N LEU A 205 -0.64 -16.57 -3.90
CA LEU A 205 -1.21 -17.33 -5.00
C LEU A 205 -1.19 -16.55 -6.31
N VAL A 206 -1.54 -15.26 -6.30
CA VAL A 206 -1.51 -14.42 -7.51
C VAL A 206 -0.11 -14.36 -8.11
N ILE A 207 0.93 -14.18 -7.28
CA ILE A 207 2.32 -14.14 -7.76
C ILE A 207 2.77 -15.52 -8.27
N ILE A 208 2.47 -16.60 -7.56
CA ILE A 208 2.79 -17.97 -8.00
C ILE A 208 2.13 -18.28 -9.34
N VAL A 209 0.84 -17.98 -9.45
CA VAL A 209 0.03 -18.21 -10.67
C VAL A 209 0.56 -17.36 -11.83
N LEU A 210 0.91 -16.10 -11.57
CA LEU A 210 1.53 -15.22 -12.55
C LEU A 210 2.82 -15.84 -13.12
N PHE A 211 3.77 -16.23 -12.25
CA PHE A 211 5.03 -16.83 -12.70
C PHE A 211 4.81 -18.18 -13.38
N TYR A 212 3.87 -19.00 -12.90
CA TYR A 212 3.48 -20.25 -13.56
C TYR A 212 3.02 -20.02 -15.01
N PHE A 213 2.15 -19.03 -15.26
CA PHE A 213 1.69 -18.70 -16.62
C PHE A 213 2.80 -18.13 -17.50
N ILE A 214 3.67 -17.27 -16.95
CA ILE A 214 4.83 -16.75 -17.68
C ILE A 214 5.79 -17.88 -18.08
N MET A 215 6.09 -18.79 -17.15
CA MET A 215 7.05 -19.89 -17.36
C MET A 215 6.48 -20.98 -18.28
N SER A 216 5.23 -21.40 -18.06
CA SER A 216 4.56 -22.39 -18.90
C SER A 216 4.30 -21.86 -20.31
N GLY A 217 4.15 -20.54 -20.48
CA GLY A 217 3.78 -19.92 -21.75
C GLY A 217 2.36 -20.29 -22.20
N LYS A 218 1.55 -20.84 -21.28
CA LYS A 218 0.14 -21.15 -21.52
C LYS A 218 -0.69 -19.89 -21.28
N ASP A 219 -1.67 -19.67 -22.13
CA ASP A 219 -2.70 -18.64 -21.98
C ASP A 219 -4.06 -19.33 -21.97
N ILE A 220 -4.93 -18.97 -21.02
CA ILE A 220 -6.25 -19.60 -20.82
C ILE A 220 -7.34 -18.54 -20.95
N GLY A 221 -8.53 -18.96 -21.39
CA GLY A 221 -9.72 -18.11 -21.46
C GLY A 221 -9.55 -16.89 -22.38
N THR A 222 -10.00 -15.73 -21.91
CA THR A 222 -9.96 -14.46 -22.66
C THR A 222 -8.53 -14.01 -22.99
N MET A 223 -7.55 -14.34 -22.14
CA MET A 223 -6.14 -14.02 -22.38
C MET A 223 -5.59 -14.75 -23.61
N LYS A 224 -6.00 -16.02 -23.84
CA LYS A 224 -5.60 -16.78 -25.04
C LYS A 224 -6.08 -16.08 -26.32
N SER A 225 -7.33 -15.62 -26.31
CA SER A 225 -7.92 -14.88 -27.44
C SER A 225 -7.17 -13.56 -27.69
N ALA A 226 -6.81 -12.82 -26.64
CA ALA A 226 -6.04 -11.58 -26.75
C ALA A 226 -4.64 -11.80 -27.35
N GLU A 227 -3.94 -12.86 -26.93
CA GLU A 227 -2.61 -13.21 -27.45
C GLU A 227 -2.67 -13.64 -28.93
N ILE A 228 -3.66 -14.43 -29.32
CA ILE A 228 -3.87 -14.81 -30.74
C ILE A 228 -4.17 -13.57 -31.58
N ARG A 229 -5.01 -12.67 -31.08
CA ARG A 229 -5.36 -11.40 -31.75
C ARG A 229 -4.13 -10.52 -31.96
N THR A 230 -3.30 -10.36 -30.94
CA THR A 230 -2.10 -9.52 -31.01
C THR A 230 -1.04 -10.12 -31.94
N LYS A 231 -0.90 -11.45 -32.01
CA LYS A 231 -0.04 -12.12 -33.01
C LYS A 231 -0.45 -11.83 -34.45
N LYS A 232 -1.75 -11.65 -34.71
CA LYS A 232 -2.30 -11.25 -36.01
C LYS A 232 -2.16 -9.74 -36.30
N GLY A 233 -1.52 -8.98 -35.42
CA GLY A 233 -1.27 -7.54 -35.59
C GLY A 233 -2.39 -6.62 -35.08
N LYS A 234 -3.49 -7.16 -34.56
CA LYS A 234 -4.58 -6.37 -33.97
C LYS A 234 -4.30 -6.14 -32.48
N VAL A 235 -3.96 -4.92 -32.08
CA VAL A 235 -3.57 -4.58 -30.70
C VAL A 235 -4.78 -4.36 -29.78
N PHE A 236 -5.92 -3.96 -30.33
CA PHE A 236 -7.16 -3.67 -29.60
C PHE A 236 -8.30 -4.60 -30.02
N ASN A 237 -9.31 -4.74 -29.15
CA ASN A 237 -10.56 -5.41 -29.52
C ASN A 237 -11.35 -4.54 -30.52
N GLU A 238 -12.14 -5.17 -31.37
CA GLU A 238 -13.04 -4.43 -32.27
C GLU A 238 -14.08 -3.66 -31.43
N GLY A 239 -14.19 -2.35 -31.67
CA GLY A 239 -15.07 -1.45 -30.91
C GLY A 239 -14.52 -0.97 -29.56
N SER A 240 -13.30 -1.33 -29.14
CA SER A 240 -12.74 -0.78 -27.89
C SER A 240 -12.30 0.67 -28.08
N LEU A 241 -12.79 1.57 -27.23
CA LEU A 241 -12.24 2.90 -27.05
C LEU A 241 -10.99 2.78 -26.16
N PRO A 242 -9.78 3.07 -26.67
CA PRO A 242 -8.60 3.13 -25.83
C PRO A 242 -8.84 4.20 -24.78
N MET A 243 -8.76 3.86 -23.49
CA MET A 243 -8.62 4.90 -22.48
C MET A 243 -7.28 5.59 -22.73
N ILE A 244 -7.31 6.78 -23.33
CA ILE A 244 -6.15 7.66 -23.43
C ILE A 244 -5.85 8.06 -22.00
N SER A 245 -4.95 7.34 -21.34
CA SER A 245 -4.41 7.72 -20.05
C SER A 245 -3.27 8.72 -20.26
N ASP A 246 -3.55 9.83 -20.93
CA ASP A 246 -2.75 11.02 -20.72
C ASP A 246 -3.35 11.69 -19.49
N GLU A 247 -2.54 11.78 -18.43
CA GLU A 247 -2.86 12.41 -17.14
C GLU A 247 -3.53 11.52 -16.08
N ILE A 248 -2.73 10.69 -15.39
CA ILE A 248 -2.94 10.50 -13.95
C ILE A 248 -1.56 10.52 -13.27
N THR A 249 -1.29 11.59 -12.51
CA THR A 249 -0.20 11.71 -11.50
C THR A 249 1.27 11.59 -11.95
N ILE A 250 1.62 11.91 -13.20
CA ILE A 250 3.04 12.01 -13.59
C ILE A 250 3.51 13.44 -13.33
N ILE A 251 4.30 13.65 -12.28
CA ILE A 251 5.13 14.84 -12.23
C ILE A 251 6.16 14.68 -13.36
N LYS A 252 6.02 15.48 -14.42
CA LYS A 252 6.94 15.43 -15.56
C LYS A 252 8.37 15.63 -15.06
N THR A 253 9.28 14.76 -15.52
CA THR A 253 10.72 14.91 -15.32
C THR A 253 11.14 16.34 -15.64
N LYS A 254 11.97 16.95 -14.78
CA LYS A 254 12.46 18.31 -15.04
C LYS A 254 13.21 18.33 -16.38
N LYS A 255 12.87 19.31 -17.23
CA LYS A 255 13.51 19.47 -18.55
C LYS A 255 15.03 19.67 -18.39
N GLY A 256 15.81 18.98 -19.22
CA GLY A 256 17.28 19.09 -19.26
C GLY A 256 18.02 18.19 -18.26
N ILE A 257 17.33 17.40 -17.43
CA ILE A 257 17.99 16.40 -16.59
C ILE A 257 18.29 15.14 -17.40
N LYS A 258 19.52 14.62 -17.28
CA LYS A 258 19.89 13.32 -17.83
C LYS A 258 19.18 12.20 -17.08
N GLU A 259 18.40 11.42 -17.82
CA GLU A 259 17.70 10.23 -17.31
C GLU A 259 18.71 9.20 -16.80
N ASN A 260 18.69 8.92 -15.49
CA ASN A 260 19.61 8.00 -14.83
C ASN A 260 18.87 7.15 -13.80
N SER A 261 18.98 5.83 -13.90
CA SER A 261 18.35 4.89 -12.97
C SER A 261 18.84 5.04 -11.54
N LEU A 262 20.06 5.53 -11.31
CA LEU A 262 20.58 5.82 -9.97
C LEU A 262 19.73 6.87 -9.23
N ASN A 263 19.09 7.79 -9.97
CA ASN A 263 18.22 8.79 -9.38
C ASN A 263 16.96 8.17 -8.73
N MET A 264 16.60 6.94 -9.11
CA MET A 264 15.56 6.14 -8.47
C MET A 264 16.14 5.22 -7.38
N PHE A 265 17.25 4.53 -7.67
CA PHE A 265 17.78 3.53 -6.74
C PHE A 265 18.40 4.12 -5.47
N ILE A 266 18.93 5.35 -5.48
CA ILE A 266 19.50 5.96 -4.28
C ILE A 266 18.43 6.28 -3.21
N PRO A 267 17.33 6.98 -3.54
CA PRO A 267 16.23 7.19 -2.58
C PRO A 267 15.65 5.89 -2.05
N LEU A 268 15.46 4.89 -2.92
CA LEU A 268 14.87 3.62 -2.52
C LEU A 268 15.84 2.77 -1.72
N GLY A 269 17.06 2.59 -2.22
CA GLY A 269 18.10 1.84 -1.56
C GLY A 269 18.42 2.41 -0.18
N SER A 270 18.48 3.75 -0.03
CA SER A 270 18.69 4.36 1.28
C SER A 270 17.56 4.03 2.25
N MET A 271 16.29 4.19 1.87
CA MET A 271 15.16 3.81 2.73
C MET A 271 15.20 2.33 3.12
N ILE A 272 15.43 1.45 2.15
CA ILE A 272 15.42 -0.01 2.32
C ILE A 272 16.56 -0.47 3.23
N LEU A 273 17.75 0.08 3.05
CA LEU A 273 18.93 -0.31 3.83
C LEU A 273 18.86 0.26 5.24
N ILE A 274 18.38 1.49 5.41
CA ILE A 274 18.29 2.15 6.72
C ILE A 274 17.24 1.48 7.61
N MET A 275 16.18 0.91 7.04
CA MET A 275 15.10 0.31 7.82
C MET A 275 15.53 -0.85 8.73
N PRO A 276 16.28 -1.87 8.28
CA PRO A 276 16.86 -2.86 9.18
C PRO A 276 17.75 -2.27 10.26
N PHE A 277 18.60 -1.28 9.94
CA PHE A 277 19.44 -0.61 10.94
C PHE A 277 18.59 0.13 11.99
N MET A 278 17.51 0.78 11.57
CA MET A 278 16.60 1.48 12.48
C MET A 278 15.76 0.52 13.31
N LEU A 279 15.40 -0.66 12.78
CA LEU A 279 14.75 -1.72 13.56
C LEU A 279 15.70 -2.20 14.66
N LEU A 280 16.95 -2.51 14.33
CA LEU A 280 17.97 -2.88 15.32
C LEU A 280 18.21 -1.78 16.35
N TYR A 281 18.33 -0.52 15.92
CA TYR A 281 18.54 0.62 16.80
C TYR A 281 17.36 0.84 17.75
N THR A 282 16.12 0.81 17.25
CA THR A 282 14.93 1.05 18.08
C THR A 282 14.56 -0.15 18.95
N GLY A 283 14.99 -1.34 18.58
CA GLY A 283 14.75 -2.58 19.32
C GLY A 283 15.80 -2.88 20.36
N TYR A 284 17.02 -2.36 20.21
CA TYR A 284 18.10 -2.57 21.17
C TYR A 284 17.77 -1.92 22.52
N SER A 285 17.83 -2.72 23.57
CA SER A 285 17.75 -2.27 24.96
C SER A 285 18.74 -3.06 25.79
N THR A 286 19.40 -2.40 26.74
CA THR A 286 20.35 -3.04 27.67
C THR A 286 19.68 -4.03 28.63
N GLU A 287 18.36 -4.00 28.72
CA GLU A 287 17.54 -4.84 29.60
C GLU A 287 16.92 -6.05 28.87
N LEU A 288 17.28 -6.28 27.60
CA LEU A 288 16.75 -7.42 26.85
C LEU A 288 17.33 -8.75 27.33
N ASN A 289 16.42 -9.67 27.65
CA ASN A 289 16.76 -11.07 27.96
C ASN A 289 17.27 -11.83 26.73
N ASP A 290 16.81 -11.48 25.53
CA ASP A 290 17.26 -12.06 24.27
C ASP A 290 17.94 -11.00 23.38
N ASN A 291 19.27 -10.98 23.42
CA ASN A 291 20.10 -10.13 22.57
C ASN A 291 20.37 -10.74 21.17
N SER A 292 19.67 -11.81 20.79
CA SER A 292 19.72 -12.32 19.43
C SER A 292 19.14 -11.31 18.43
N PHE A 293 19.49 -11.46 17.16
CA PHE A 293 18.97 -10.62 16.08
C PHE A 293 17.43 -10.60 16.06
N PHE A 294 16.79 -11.75 16.29
CA PHE A 294 15.33 -11.84 16.32
C PHE A 294 14.73 -11.29 17.62
N GLY A 295 15.42 -11.41 18.76
CA GLY A 295 15.01 -10.79 20.02
C GLY A 295 15.00 -9.26 19.95
N ILE A 296 16.06 -8.67 19.39
CA ILE A 296 16.16 -7.21 19.19
C ILE A 296 15.07 -6.70 18.24
N ILE A 297 14.89 -7.36 17.08
CA ILE A 297 13.83 -7.00 16.14
C ILE A 297 12.44 -7.20 16.77
N GLY A 298 12.30 -8.20 17.63
CA GLY A 298 11.10 -8.47 18.40
C GLY A 298 10.80 -7.47 19.52
N ASN A 299 11.69 -6.52 19.78
CA ASN A 299 11.44 -5.37 20.66
C ASN A 299 11.38 -4.03 19.89
N ALA A 300 11.58 -4.07 18.57
CA ALA A 300 11.69 -2.87 17.76
C ALA A 300 10.37 -2.12 17.60
N SER A 301 10.44 -0.79 17.68
CA SER A 301 9.30 0.07 17.39
C SER A 301 9.18 0.30 15.88
N GLY A 302 8.34 -0.49 15.22
CA GLY A 302 8.15 -0.42 13.76
C GLY A 302 7.82 0.99 13.25
N SER A 303 6.94 1.74 13.94
CA SER A 303 6.55 3.11 13.57
C SER A 303 7.70 4.13 13.70
N LYS A 304 8.61 3.98 14.67
CA LYS A 304 9.85 4.78 14.74
C LYS A 304 10.78 4.42 13.60
N SER A 305 11.02 3.12 13.38
CA SER A 305 12.00 2.66 12.39
C SER A 305 11.64 3.11 10.98
N VAL A 306 10.38 2.98 10.57
CA VAL A 306 9.93 3.41 9.23
C VAL A 306 10.04 4.93 9.06
N LEU A 307 9.67 5.70 10.08
CA LEU A 307 9.73 7.16 10.02
C LEU A 307 11.18 7.66 9.91
N TYR A 308 12.09 7.12 10.72
CA TYR A 308 13.50 7.49 10.65
C TYR A 308 14.11 7.11 9.30
N SER A 309 13.73 5.94 8.77
CA SER A 309 14.23 5.46 7.48
C SER A 309 13.82 6.37 6.32
N ILE A 310 12.54 6.77 6.24
CA ILE A 310 12.10 7.67 5.18
C ILE A 310 12.72 9.06 5.34
N PHE A 311 12.87 9.54 6.57
CA PHE A 311 13.45 10.85 6.85
C PHE A 311 14.93 10.91 6.41
N PHE A 312 15.74 9.93 6.80
CA PHE A 312 17.13 9.85 6.35
C PHE A 312 17.25 9.59 4.85
N ALA A 313 16.35 8.80 4.26
CA ALA A 313 16.32 8.59 2.81
C ALA A 313 16.07 9.89 2.05
N ILE A 314 15.15 10.74 2.51
CA ILE A 314 14.92 12.08 1.95
C ILE A 314 16.17 12.96 2.07
N ILE A 315 16.84 12.94 3.23
CA ILE A 315 18.07 13.71 3.44
C ILE A 315 19.18 13.25 2.47
N ILE A 316 19.47 11.95 2.42
CA ILE A 316 20.50 11.38 1.54
C ILE A 316 20.18 11.68 0.07
N SER A 317 18.92 11.53 -0.32
CA SER A 317 18.46 11.85 -1.68
C SER A 317 18.65 13.33 -1.99
N SER A 318 18.31 14.21 -1.04
CA SER A 318 18.47 15.66 -1.20
C SER A 318 19.94 16.03 -1.40
N PHE A 319 20.84 15.49 -0.57
CA PHE A 319 22.28 15.69 -0.74
C PHE A 319 22.77 15.19 -2.10
N TYR A 320 22.38 13.97 -2.49
CA TYR A 320 22.74 13.39 -3.78
C TYR A 320 22.29 14.27 -4.95
N TYR A 321 21.03 14.73 -4.95
CA TYR A 321 20.49 15.55 -6.04
C TYR A 321 21.09 16.95 -6.10
N VAL A 322 21.42 17.55 -4.96
CA VAL A 322 22.12 18.85 -4.92
C VAL A 322 23.55 18.71 -5.43
N ILE A 323 24.30 17.70 -4.96
CA ILE A 323 25.69 17.44 -5.40
C ILE A 323 25.74 17.15 -6.91
N LYS A 324 24.79 16.37 -7.42
CA LYS A 324 24.68 16.06 -8.86
C LYS A 324 24.03 17.18 -9.69
N LYS A 325 23.69 18.33 -9.08
CA LYS A 325 23.03 19.47 -9.72
C LYS A 325 21.74 19.09 -10.46
N ILE A 326 21.02 18.08 -9.95
CA ILE A 326 19.72 17.62 -10.45
C ILE A 326 18.63 18.58 -9.95
N MET A 327 18.69 18.95 -8.67
CA MET A 327 17.76 19.89 -8.03
C MET A 327 18.50 20.88 -7.14
N THR A 328 17.99 22.10 -7.04
CA THR A 328 18.43 23.09 -6.05
C THR A 328 17.77 22.85 -4.69
N ILE A 329 18.30 23.42 -3.61
CA ILE A 329 17.69 23.31 -2.27
C ILE A 329 16.23 23.82 -2.27
N ARG A 330 15.95 24.91 -3.01
CA ARG A 330 14.59 25.43 -3.14
C ARG A 330 13.66 24.45 -3.84
N GLU A 331 14.14 23.79 -4.90
CA GLU A 331 13.38 22.75 -5.59
C GLU A 331 13.15 21.53 -4.71
N ILE A 332 14.16 21.11 -3.93
CA ILE A 332 14.02 20.04 -2.95
C ILE A 332 12.89 20.34 -1.96
N ILE A 333 12.87 21.53 -1.34
CA ILE A 333 11.80 21.91 -0.40
C ILE A 333 10.42 21.94 -1.09
N ASN A 334 10.33 22.58 -2.25
CA ASN A 334 9.06 22.67 -3.00
C ASN A 334 8.54 21.29 -3.41
N ASN A 335 9.43 20.40 -3.87
CA ASN A 335 9.08 19.04 -4.25
C ASN A 335 8.73 18.17 -3.04
N THR A 336 9.36 18.39 -1.88
CA THR A 336 8.98 17.74 -0.63
C THR A 336 7.53 18.09 -0.27
N LEU A 337 7.18 19.39 -0.21
CA LEU A 337 5.83 19.85 0.11
C LEU A 337 4.79 19.39 -0.92
N LYS A 338 5.14 19.44 -2.22
CA LYS A 338 4.29 18.91 -3.29
C LYS A 338 4.04 17.41 -3.16
N GLY A 339 5.06 16.66 -2.74
CA GLY A 339 4.91 15.24 -2.47
C GLY A 339 4.00 14.97 -1.28
N MET A 340 4.17 15.71 -0.18
CA MET A 340 3.29 15.61 0.99
C MET A 340 1.83 15.93 0.62
N SER A 341 1.59 16.97 -0.18
CA SER A 341 0.22 17.32 -0.59
C SER A 341 -0.45 16.23 -1.44
N GLY A 342 0.32 15.52 -2.26
CA GLY A 342 -0.16 14.36 -3.02
C GLY A 342 -0.64 13.19 -2.16
N MET A 343 -0.23 13.12 -0.89
CA MET A 343 -0.59 12.05 0.04
C MET A 343 -1.65 12.45 1.08
N ILE A 344 -2.24 13.65 0.98
CA ILE A 344 -3.25 14.14 1.95
C ILE A 344 -4.43 13.17 2.06
N SER A 345 -4.96 12.68 0.93
CA SER A 345 -6.11 11.77 0.94
C SER A 345 -5.81 10.48 1.71
N MET A 346 -4.62 9.93 1.54
CA MET A 346 -4.17 8.75 2.29
C MET A 346 -3.97 9.06 3.78
N ALA A 347 -3.34 10.18 4.12
CA ALA A 347 -3.13 10.59 5.50
C ALA A 347 -4.45 10.80 6.26
N VAL A 348 -5.44 11.45 5.64
CA VAL A 348 -6.78 11.63 6.22
C VAL A 348 -7.49 10.29 6.38
N LEU A 349 -7.36 9.38 5.43
CA LEU A 349 -7.95 8.05 5.52
C LEU A 349 -7.37 7.25 6.70
N ILE A 350 -6.05 7.31 6.90
CA ILE A 350 -5.36 6.68 8.02
C ILE A 350 -5.80 7.29 9.35
N LEU A 351 -5.90 8.62 9.42
CA LEU A 351 -6.41 9.33 10.59
C LEU A 351 -7.83 8.85 10.98
N LEU A 352 -8.75 8.77 10.02
CA LEU A 352 -10.11 8.27 10.27
C LEU A 352 -10.13 6.79 10.65
N ALA A 353 -9.23 5.98 10.08
CA ALA A 353 -9.09 4.57 10.44
C ALA A 353 -8.65 4.40 11.90
N PHE A 354 -7.69 5.20 12.36
CA PHE A 354 -7.27 5.20 13.75
C PHE A 354 -8.37 5.74 14.67
N ALA A 355 -9.09 6.78 14.25
CA ALA A 355 -10.20 7.34 15.03
C ALA A 355 -11.33 6.31 15.25
N ILE A 356 -11.73 5.56 14.20
CA ILE A 356 -12.75 4.51 14.35
C ILE A 356 -12.21 3.32 15.16
N GLY A 357 -10.93 2.97 15.01
CA GLY A 357 -10.29 1.93 15.82
C GLY A 357 -10.29 2.26 17.31
N ASN A 358 -9.85 3.47 17.68
CA ASN A 358 -9.87 3.97 19.06
C ASN A 358 -11.28 3.97 19.64
N LEU A 359 -12.27 4.44 18.86
CA LEU A 359 -13.68 4.41 19.24
C LEU A 359 -14.18 2.97 19.47
N CYS A 360 -13.85 2.03 18.59
CA CYS A 360 -14.24 0.63 18.74
C CYS A 360 -13.67 0.02 20.03
N ASN A 361 -12.42 0.36 20.37
CA ASN A 361 -11.79 -0.05 21.63
C ASN A 361 -12.49 0.55 22.84
N GLU A 362 -12.82 1.84 22.80
CA GLU A 362 -13.53 2.53 23.88
C GLU A 362 -14.95 1.98 24.11
N LEU A 363 -15.63 1.58 23.04
CA LEU A 363 -16.94 0.94 23.10
C LEU A 363 -16.90 -0.53 23.55
N GLY A 364 -15.72 -1.15 23.66
CA GLY A 364 -15.58 -2.57 23.98
C GLY A 364 -16.05 -3.51 22.85
N THR A 365 -16.00 -3.04 21.60
CA THR A 365 -16.62 -3.73 20.45
C THR A 365 -16.04 -5.12 20.23
N GLY A 366 -14.71 -5.26 20.34
CA GLY A 366 -14.03 -6.54 20.17
C GLY A 366 -14.47 -7.58 21.20
N GLN A 367 -14.50 -7.18 22.48
CA GLN A 367 -14.91 -8.03 23.58
C GLN A 367 -16.37 -8.49 23.41
N TYR A 368 -17.28 -7.56 23.12
CA TYR A 368 -18.68 -7.89 22.90
C TYR A 368 -18.90 -8.89 21.76
N VAL A 369 -18.24 -8.70 20.61
CA VAL A 369 -18.38 -9.62 19.47
C VAL A 369 -17.76 -10.97 19.77
N SER A 370 -16.56 -11.00 20.38
CA SER A 370 -15.89 -12.25 20.77
C SER A 370 -16.76 -13.07 21.73
N GLU A 371 -17.35 -12.43 22.74
CA GLU A 371 -18.25 -13.08 23.69
C GLU A 371 -19.57 -13.52 23.04
N SER A 372 -20.15 -12.71 22.16
CA SER A 372 -21.41 -13.02 21.48
C SER A 372 -21.28 -14.17 20.47
N LEU A 373 -20.09 -14.38 19.90
CA LEU A 373 -19.83 -15.45 18.93
C LEU A 373 -19.38 -16.77 19.58
N LYS A 374 -19.00 -16.77 20.86
CA LYS A 374 -18.63 -18.00 21.60
C LYS A 374 -19.77 -19.01 21.55
N GLY A 375 -19.52 -20.15 20.89
CA GLY A 375 -20.47 -21.27 20.78
C GLY A 375 -21.46 -21.19 19.61
N ILE A 376 -21.53 -20.08 18.87
CA ILE A 376 -22.44 -19.92 17.71
C ILE A 376 -21.70 -20.19 16.39
N ILE A 377 -20.51 -19.61 16.24
CA ILE A 377 -19.70 -19.73 15.02
C ILE A 377 -18.38 -20.40 15.39
N SER A 378 -18.02 -21.47 14.67
CA SER A 378 -16.67 -22.03 14.80
C SER A 378 -15.66 -20.95 14.36
N PRO A 379 -14.62 -20.65 15.16
CA PRO A 379 -13.60 -19.67 14.81
C PRO A 379 -12.97 -19.89 13.42
N LYS A 380 -13.03 -21.13 12.91
CA LYS A 380 -12.58 -21.52 11.56
C LYS A 380 -13.29 -20.77 10.42
N PHE A 381 -14.51 -20.26 10.63
CA PHE A 381 -15.27 -19.53 9.60
C PHE A 381 -15.02 -18.02 9.61
N ILE A 382 -14.40 -17.47 10.66
CA ILE A 382 -14.12 -16.03 10.76
C ILE A 382 -13.30 -15.53 9.56
N PRO A 383 -12.20 -16.20 9.12
CA PRO A 383 -11.45 -15.76 7.95
C PRO A 383 -12.28 -15.71 6.66
N VAL A 384 -13.24 -16.63 6.48
CA VAL A 384 -14.10 -16.67 5.29
C VAL A 384 -15.07 -15.49 5.27
N LEU A 385 -15.68 -15.17 6.41
CA LEU A 385 -16.57 -14.02 6.54
C LEU A 385 -15.83 -12.71 6.32
N LEU A 386 -14.62 -12.59 6.90
CA LEU A 386 -13.76 -11.43 6.70
C LEU A 386 -13.33 -11.29 5.24
N PHE A 387 -13.00 -12.39 4.56
CA PHE A 387 -12.65 -12.39 3.14
C PHE A 387 -13.82 -11.90 2.28
N LEU A 388 -15.01 -12.48 2.43
CA LEU A 388 -16.19 -12.11 1.64
C LEU A 388 -16.60 -10.65 1.89
N SER A 389 -16.56 -10.20 3.15
CA SER A 389 -16.85 -8.81 3.52
C SER A 389 -15.82 -7.86 2.90
N SER A 390 -14.53 -8.21 2.96
CA SER A 390 -13.45 -7.43 2.35
C SER A 390 -13.60 -7.34 0.83
N CYS A 391 -13.97 -8.44 0.16
CA CYS A 391 -14.26 -8.44 -1.28
C CYS A 391 -15.40 -7.48 -1.62
N PHE A 392 -16.49 -7.51 -0.85
CA PHE A 392 -17.65 -6.67 -1.10
C PHE A 392 -17.36 -5.19 -0.86
N ILE A 393 -16.66 -4.86 0.22
CA ILE A 393 -16.24 -3.48 0.53
C ILE A 393 -15.25 -2.97 -0.52
N SER A 394 -14.24 -3.77 -0.87
CA SER A 394 -13.23 -3.39 -1.86
C SER A 394 -13.86 -3.14 -3.23
N PHE A 395 -14.76 -4.02 -3.66
CA PHE A 395 -15.52 -3.85 -4.90
C PHE A 395 -16.40 -2.59 -4.88
N SER A 396 -17.08 -2.33 -3.78
CA SER A 396 -18.04 -1.22 -3.69
C SER A 396 -17.35 0.14 -3.55
N THR A 397 -16.28 0.21 -2.76
CA THR A 397 -15.53 1.46 -2.51
C THR A 397 -14.51 1.76 -3.59
N GLY A 398 -14.04 0.74 -4.32
CA GLY A 398 -12.99 0.88 -5.33
C GLY A 398 -11.62 1.24 -4.74
N THR A 399 -11.41 1.09 -3.43
CA THR A 399 -10.12 1.44 -2.78
C THR A 399 -9.61 0.31 -1.89
N SER A 400 -8.34 -0.04 -2.06
CA SER A 400 -7.66 -1.03 -1.20
C SER A 400 -7.34 -0.46 0.18
N TRP A 401 -6.84 0.78 0.25
CA TRP A 401 -6.50 1.45 1.51
C TRP A 401 -7.71 1.59 2.44
N GLY A 402 -8.87 1.97 1.89
CA GLY A 402 -10.10 2.12 2.66
C GLY A 402 -10.61 0.78 3.19
N THR A 403 -10.51 -0.27 2.38
CA THR A 403 -10.88 -1.62 2.80
C THR A 403 -10.00 -2.10 3.95
N PHE A 404 -8.67 -1.91 3.88
CA PHE A 404 -7.75 -2.29 4.97
C PHE A 404 -8.00 -1.47 6.24
N ALA A 405 -8.21 -0.16 6.11
CA ALA A 405 -8.54 0.73 7.22
C ALA A 405 -9.77 0.24 7.99
N ILE A 406 -10.87 -0.04 7.27
CA ILE A 406 -12.12 -0.52 7.85
C ILE A 406 -11.92 -1.94 8.42
N MET A 407 -11.38 -2.85 7.62
CA MET A 407 -11.36 -4.27 7.97
C MET A 407 -10.38 -4.57 9.09
N ILE A 408 -9.19 -3.95 9.17
CA ILE A 408 -8.26 -4.23 10.27
C ILE A 408 -8.78 -3.64 11.58
N ALA A 409 -9.32 -2.41 11.55
CA ALA A 409 -9.88 -1.77 12.74
C ALA A 409 -11.10 -2.52 13.32
N ILE A 410 -11.74 -3.36 12.52
CA ILE A 410 -12.91 -4.16 12.94
C ILE A 410 -12.53 -5.60 13.21
N ALA A 411 -11.73 -6.22 12.35
CA ALA A 411 -11.42 -7.65 12.41
C ALA A 411 -10.48 -8.00 13.55
N VAL A 412 -9.46 -7.17 13.82
CA VAL A 412 -8.45 -7.48 14.84
C VAL A 412 -9.04 -7.47 16.26
N PRO A 413 -9.94 -6.55 16.65
CA PRO A 413 -10.63 -6.66 17.93
C PRO A 413 -11.49 -7.91 18.10
N ILE A 414 -11.96 -8.51 17.00
CA ILE A 414 -12.89 -9.64 17.01
C ILE A 414 -12.14 -10.99 17.03
N SER A 415 -10.91 -11.02 16.51
CA SER A 415 -10.02 -12.19 16.47
C SER A 415 -9.31 -12.42 17.78
#